data_AF-A0A356BC15-F1
#
_entry.id   AF-A0A356BC15-F1
#
_cell.length_a   1.000
_cell.length_b   1.000
_cell.length_c   1.000
_cell.angle_alpha   90.00
_cell.angle_beta   90.00
_cell.angle_gamma   90.00
#
_symmetry.space_group_name_H-M   'P 1'
#
loop_
_entity.id
_entity.type
_entity.pdbx_description
1 polymer ?
#
loop_
_entity_poly.entity_id
_entity_poly.type
_entity_poly.pdbx_seq_one_letter_code
_entity_poly.pdbx_strand_id
1 'polypeptide(L)'
;MCGYLKEDNRNQLRKMLTDNKINVRNIYDGVKCNNENMLQFAIRNDAYESGTFIVKQMPSKTLAEFDYVGWAKSNGFEASPLVNEIRTRIGE
;
A
#
# COMPACT_ATOMS: atom_id res chain seq x y z
N MET A 1 9.37 2.53 8.34
CA MET A 1 8.31 1.94 7.50
C MET A 1 8.42 2.40 6.05
N CYS A 2 8.31 3.70 5.77
CA CYS A 2 8.41 4.23 4.40
C CYS A 2 9.71 3.83 3.67
N GLY A 3 10.84 3.73 4.38
CA GLY A 3 12.10 3.21 3.81
C GLY A 3 11.95 1.77 3.29
N TYR A 4 11.45 0.85 4.13
CA TYR A 4 11.22 -0.54 3.71
C TYR A 4 10.17 -0.67 2.60
N LEU A 5 9.18 0.21 2.57
CA LEU A 5 8.22 0.32 1.48
C LEU A 5 8.91 0.76 0.18
N LYS A 6 9.75 1.79 0.23
CA LYS A 6 10.50 2.30 -0.93
C LYS A 6 11.45 1.25 -1.52
N GLU A 7 12.05 0.42 -0.67
CA GLU A 7 13.00 -0.64 -1.06
C GLU A 7 12.31 -1.95 -1.46
N ASP A 8 10.98 -1.97 -1.46
CA ASP A 8 10.15 -3.17 -1.59
C ASP A 8 10.55 -4.34 -0.65
N ASN A 9 11.03 -4.01 0.56
CA ASN A 9 11.52 -4.98 1.52
C ASN A 9 10.41 -5.50 2.43
N ARG A 10 9.57 -6.37 1.87
CA ARG A 10 8.42 -6.99 2.57
C ARG A 10 8.81 -7.65 3.89
N ASN A 11 9.98 -8.29 3.94
CA ASN A 11 10.42 -9.03 5.12
C ASN A 11 10.78 -8.08 6.28
N GLN A 12 11.51 -6.99 6.00
CA GLN A 12 11.81 -5.99 7.02
C GLN A 12 10.58 -5.18 7.43
N LEU A 13 9.69 -4.89 6.48
CA LEU A 13 8.38 -4.28 6.78
C LEU A 13 7.59 -5.16 7.76
N ARG A 14 7.43 -6.45 7.46
CA ARG A 14 6.73 -7.41 8.33
C ARG A 14 7.38 -7.54 9.70
N LYS A 15 8.71 -7.65 9.75
CA LYS A 15 9.47 -7.73 11.00
C LYS A 15 9.25 -6.49 11.85
N MET A 16 9.40 -5.30 11.28
CA MET A 16 9.18 -4.03 11.98
C MET A 16 7.75 -3.94 12.55
N LEU A 17 6.72 -4.28 11.76
CA LEU A 17 5.33 -4.26 12.24
C LEU A 17 5.12 -5.24 13.40
N THR A 18 5.70 -6.44 13.31
CA THR A 18 5.57 -7.49 14.33
C THR A 18 6.30 -7.12 15.62
N ASP A 19 7.56 -6.69 15.52
CA ASP A 19 8.41 -6.32 16.65
C ASP A 19 7.80 -5.14 17.45
N ASN A 20 7.08 -4.24 16.75
CA ASN A 20 6.40 -3.10 17.35
C ASN A 20 4.91 -3.34 17.65
N LYS A 21 4.38 -4.55 17.43
CA LYS A 21 2.96 -4.91 17.63
C LYS A 21 1.99 -3.98 16.88
N ILE A 22 2.37 -3.52 15.70
CA ILE A 22 1.58 -2.61 14.86
C ILE A 22 0.75 -3.44 13.88
N ASN A 23 -0.57 -3.19 13.87
CA ASN A 23 -1.46 -3.70 12.84
C ASN A 23 -1.63 -2.64 11.74
N VAL A 24 -1.39 -3.01 10.47
CA VAL A 24 -1.55 -2.12 9.32
C VAL A 24 -2.93 -1.46 9.29
N ARG A 25 -3.96 -2.20 9.72
CA ARG A 25 -5.35 -1.72 9.79
C ARG A 25 -5.55 -0.49 10.68
N ASN A 26 -4.65 -0.27 11.64
CA ASN A 26 -4.79 0.81 12.62
C ASN A 26 -3.96 2.05 12.25
N ILE A 27 -3.13 1.98 11.21
CA ILE A 27 -2.14 3.01 10.89
C ILE A 27 -2.20 3.49 9.44
N TYR A 28 -3.03 2.88 8.59
CA TYR A 28 -3.01 3.11 7.14
C TYR A 28 -3.36 4.57 6.78
N ASP A 29 -4.28 5.14 7.54
CA ASP A 29 -4.88 6.47 7.43
C ASP A 29 -4.04 7.53 8.16
N GLY A 30 -3.30 7.12 9.19
CA GLY A 30 -2.43 8.00 9.97
C GLY A 30 -1.00 8.16 9.42
N VAL A 31 -0.50 7.18 8.66
CA VAL A 31 0.88 7.22 8.18
C VAL A 31 0.97 7.70 6.74
N LYS A 32 1.69 8.81 6.57
CA LYS A 32 2.06 9.34 5.27
C LYS A 32 3.55 9.16 5.00
N CYS A 33 3.87 8.77 3.78
CA CYS A 33 5.23 8.71 3.26
C CYS A 33 5.35 9.80 2.20
N ASN A 34 6.17 10.83 2.44
CA ASN A 34 6.31 11.98 1.54
C ASN A 34 4.98 12.64 1.16
N ASN A 35 4.09 12.86 2.14
CA ASN A 35 2.73 13.39 1.97
C ASN A 35 1.74 12.50 1.20
N GLU A 36 2.15 11.31 0.78
CA GLU A 36 1.29 10.30 0.16
C GLU A 36 0.88 9.24 1.18
N ASN A 37 -0.28 8.62 0.99
CA ASN A 37 -0.63 7.44 1.76
C ASN A 37 0.30 6.26 1.40
N MET A 38 0.35 5.24 2.25
CA MET A 38 1.30 4.11 2.08
C MET A 38 1.18 3.41 0.72
N LEU A 39 -0.03 3.24 0.19
CA LEU A 39 -0.25 2.52 -1.07
C LEU A 39 0.03 3.40 -2.30
N GLN A 40 -0.28 4.70 -2.25
CA GLN A 40 0.17 5.66 -3.26
C GLN A 40 1.70 5.68 -3.34
N PHE A 41 2.36 5.75 -2.18
CA PHE A 41 3.81 5.71 -2.10
C PHE A 41 4.38 4.38 -2.61
N ALA A 42 3.73 3.24 -2.30
CA ALA A 42 4.12 1.94 -2.83
C ALA A 42 4.01 1.89 -4.36
N ILE A 43 2.89 2.35 -4.92
CA ILE A 43 2.67 2.42 -6.37
C ILE A 43 3.75 3.28 -7.04
N ARG A 44 4.04 4.46 -6.49
CA ARG A 44 5.05 5.38 -7.04
C ARG A 44 6.47 4.79 -7.06
N ASN A 45 6.81 3.96 -6.09
CA ASN A 45 8.14 3.35 -5.97
C ASN A 45 8.22 1.93 -6.54
N ASP A 46 7.18 1.47 -7.27
CA ASP A 46 7.10 0.11 -7.82
C ASP A 46 7.28 -0.99 -6.76
N ALA A 47 6.79 -0.74 -5.54
CA ALA A 47 6.95 -1.63 -4.40
C ALA A 47 5.86 -2.70 -4.36
N TYR A 48 5.93 -3.66 -5.28
CA TYR A 48 4.89 -4.66 -5.48
C TYR A 48 4.73 -5.61 -4.28
N GLU A 49 5.79 -6.17 -3.75
CA GLU A 49 5.72 -7.19 -2.69
C GLU A 49 5.22 -6.60 -1.36
N SER A 50 5.74 -5.44 -1.00
CA SER A 50 5.41 -4.70 0.21
C SER A 50 4.02 -4.08 0.11
N GLY A 51 3.68 -3.52 -1.05
CA GLY A 51 2.34 -3.02 -1.34
C GLY A 51 1.29 -4.12 -1.25
N THR A 52 1.54 -5.26 -1.92
CA THR A 52 0.63 -6.42 -1.88
C THR A 52 0.44 -6.95 -0.47
N PHE A 53 1.51 -6.98 0.32
CA PHE A 53 1.42 -7.33 1.75
C PHE A 53 0.48 -6.38 2.50
N ILE A 54 0.59 -5.05 2.29
CA ILE A 54 -0.30 -4.05 2.91
C ILE A 54 -1.76 -4.25 2.46
N VAL A 55 -2.00 -4.41 1.16
CA VAL A 55 -3.34 -4.65 0.58
C VAL A 55 -4.02 -5.86 1.23
N LYS A 56 -3.28 -6.96 1.41
CA LYS A 56 -3.81 -8.19 2.05
C LYS A 56 -4.10 -8.02 3.54
N GLN A 57 -3.42 -7.11 4.22
CA GLN A 57 -3.66 -6.83 5.63
C GLN A 57 -4.84 -5.88 5.88
N MET A 58 -5.28 -5.12 4.88
CA MET A 58 -6.37 -4.17 5.03
C MET A 58 -7.76 -4.81 4.79
N PRO A 59 -8.81 -4.33 5.48
CA PRO A 59 -10.19 -4.62 5.10
C PRO A 59 -10.48 -4.04 3.72
N SER A 60 -11.20 -4.77 2.87
CA SER A 60 -11.57 -4.30 1.52
C SER A 60 -12.37 -3.01 1.56
N LYS A 61 -13.29 -2.87 2.53
CA LYS A 61 -14.06 -1.64 2.73
C LYS A 61 -13.17 -0.42 2.96
N THR A 62 -12.13 -0.56 3.76
CA THR A 62 -11.15 0.49 4.05
C THR A 62 -10.30 0.81 2.83
N LEU A 63 -9.89 -0.20 2.05
CA LEU A 63 -9.20 0.03 0.79
C LEU A 63 -10.06 0.82 -0.21
N ALA A 64 -11.37 0.57 -0.24
CA ALA A 64 -12.31 1.24 -1.11
C ALA A 64 -12.63 2.70 -0.72
N GLU A 65 -12.14 3.18 0.44
CA GLU A 65 -12.31 4.59 0.85
C GLU A 65 -11.47 5.56 0.01
N PHE A 66 -10.45 5.05 -0.70
CA PHE A 66 -9.58 5.83 -1.56
C PHE A 66 -9.60 5.28 -2.99
N ASP A 67 -9.77 6.18 -3.97
CA ASP A 67 -9.73 5.84 -5.40
C ASP A 67 -8.28 5.65 -5.90
N TYR A 68 -7.69 4.50 -5.57
CA TYR A 68 -6.34 4.14 -6.01
C TYR A 68 -6.23 4.02 -7.53
N VAL A 69 -7.31 3.54 -8.17
CA VAL A 69 -7.34 3.29 -9.61
C VAL A 69 -7.34 4.62 -10.38
N GLY A 70 -8.25 5.53 -10.05
CA GLY A 70 -8.34 6.85 -10.65
C GLY A 70 -7.13 7.73 -10.30
N TRP A 71 -6.60 7.62 -9.07
CA TRP A 71 -5.35 8.27 -8.71
C TRP A 71 -4.18 7.76 -9.55
N ALA A 72 -4.02 6.44 -9.69
CA ALA A 72 -2.94 5.85 -10.48
C ALA A 72 -3.03 6.27 -11.94
N LYS A 73 -4.23 6.24 -12.54
CA LYS A 73 -4.47 6.72 -13.90
C LYS A 73 -4.07 8.19 -14.08
N SER A 74 -4.49 9.06 -13.16
CA SER A 74 -4.19 10.50 -13.22
C SER A 74 -2.71 10.84 -13.04
N ASN A 75 -1.92 9.91 -12.48
CA ASN A 75 -0.50 10.09 -12.20
C ASN A 75 0.43 9.24 -13.07
N GLY A 76 -0.10 8.54 -14.09
CA GLY A 76 0.70 7.72 -15.01
C GLY A 76 1.15 6.37 -14.45
N PHE A 77 0.49 5.86 -13.42
CA PHE A 77 0.78 4.57 -12.76
C PHE A 77 -0.27 3.48 -13.06
N GLU A 78 -1.11 3.65 -14.08
CA GLU A 78 -2.19 2.69 -14.39
C GLU A 78 -1.70 1.27 -14.72
N ALA A 79 -0.47 1.14 -15.21
CA ALA A 79 0.15 -0.14 -15.56
C ALA A 79 0.76 -0.88 -14.34
N SER A 80 0.72 -0.27 -13.15
CA SER A 80 1.29 -0.89 -11.95
C SER A 80 0.57 -2.21 -11.60
N PRO A 81 1.30 -3.32 -11.40
CA PRO A 81 0.70 -4.58 -10.98
C PRO A 81 0.03 -4.48 -9.61
N LEU A 82 0.49 -3.56 -8.76
CA LEU A 82 -0.11 -3.32 -7.45
C LEU A 82 -1.52 -2.70 -7.56
N VAL A 83 -1.78 -1.88 -8.59
CA VAL A 83 -3.13 -1.34 -8.85
C VAL A 83 -4.11 -2.46 -9.19
N ASN A 84 -3.66 -3.49 -9.91
CA ASN A 84 -4.50 -4.66 -10.22
C ASN A 84 -4.80 -5.51 -8.98
N GLU A 85 -3.83 -5.65 -8.06
CA GLU A 85 -4.07 -6.32 -6.76
C GLU A 85 -5.11 -5.55 -5.94
N ILE A 86 -5.05 -4.21 -5.94
CA ILE A 86 -6.04 -3.36 -5.26
C ILE A 86 -7.43 -3.56 -5.87
N ARG A 87 -7.57 -3.48 -7.20
CA ARG A 87 -8.84 -3.75 -7.92
C ARG A 87 -9.44 -5.09 -7.52
N THR A 88 -8.63 -6.14 -7.60
CA THR A 88 -9.03 -7.51 -7.21
C THR A 88 -9.51 -7.57 -5.76
N ARG A 89 -8.84 -6.84 -4.86
CA ARG A 89 -9.16 -6.84 -3.43
C ARG A 89 -10.45 -6.11 -3.09
N ILE A 90 -10.80 -5.06 -3.83
CA ILE A 90 -12.03 -4.28 -3.63
C ILE A 90 -13.21 -4.77 -4.49
N GLY A 91 -12.96 -5.66 -5.45
CA GLY A 91 -13.98 -6.28 -6.29
C GLY A 91 -14.27 -5.51 -7.59
N GLU A 92 -13.28 -4.78 -8.09
CA GLU A 92 -13.31 -4.03 -9.36
C GLU A 92 -12.50 -4.70 -10.47
#